data_AF-A0A1G8URQ6-F1
#
_entry.id   AF-A0A1G8URQ6-F1
#
_cell.length_a   1.000
_cell.length_b   1.000
_cell.length_c   1.000
_cell.angle_alpha   90.00
_cell.angle_beta   90.00
_cell.angle_gamma   90.00
#
_symmetry.space_group_name_H-M   'P 1'
#
loop_
_entity.id
_entity.type
_entity.pdbx_description
1 polymer ?
#
loop_
_entity_poly.entity_id
_entity_poly.type
_entity_poly.pdbx_seq_one_letter_code
_entity_poly.pdbx_strand_id
1 'polypeptide(L)' 'MKYAFIRAHREEFGVRAMCRVLRVHFSGFYAWLREPLSHRAQEDARQTELIRQAWAESCECWT' A
#
# COMPACT_ATOMS: atom_id res chain seq x y z
N MET A 1 -1.37 -5.17 -3.12
CA MET A 1 -2.25 -5.93 -2.19
C MET A 1 -1.77 -7.35 -1.84
N LYS A 2 -1.08 -8.12 -2.71
CA LYS A 2 -0.65 -9.51 -2.38
C LYS A 2 0.28 -9.63 -1.16
N TYR A 3 1.30 -8.77 -1.05
CA TYR A 3 2.23 -8.82 0.08
C TYR A 3 1.61 -8.34 1.40
N ALA A 4 0.61 -7.44 1.34
CA ALA A 4 -0.17 -7.03 2.50
C ALA A 4 -0.98 -8.19 3.09
N PHE A 5 -1.57 -9.02 2.23
CA PHE A 5 -2.27 -10.24 2.65
C PHE A 5 -1.32 -11.24 3.32
N ILE A 6 -0.13 -11.46 2.73
CA ILE A 6 0.90 -12.34 3.30
C ILE A 6 1.36 -11.81 4.67
N ARG A 7 1.51 -10.48 4.83
CA ARG A 7 1.89 -9.88 6.11
C ARG A 7 0.84 -10.09 7.19
N ALA A 8 -0.45 -9.98 6.85
CA ALA A 8 -1.54 -10.13 7.80
C ALA A 8 -1.66 -11.58 8.34
N HIS A 9 -1.39 -12.59 7.51
CA HIS A 9 -1.62 -13.99 7.86
C HIS A 9 -0.33 -14.82 7.99
N ARG A 10 0.84 -14.18 8.13
CA ARG A 10 2.15 -14.87 8.25
C ARG A 10 2.32 -15.70 9.51
N GLU A 11 1.51 -15.43 10.54
CA GLU A 11 1.53 -16.15 11.82
C GLU A 11 0.68 -17.41 11.77
N GLU A 12 -0.39 -17.38 10.97
CA GLU A 12 -1.29 -18.52 10.74
C GLU A 12 -0.79 -19.43 9.61
N PHE A 13 -0.20 -18.86 8.56
CA PHE A 13 0.29 -19.58 7.40
C PHE A 13 1.76 -19.27 7.11
N GLY A 14 2.52 -20.29 6.72
CA GLY A 14 3.92 -20.11 6.36
C GLY A 14 4.09 -19.21 5.12
N VAL A 15 4.94 -18.19 5.22
CA VAL A 15 5.22 -17.23 4.12
C VAL A 15 5.59 -17.93 2.81
N ARG A 16 6.39 -19.00 2.86
CA ARG A 16 6.80 -19.76 1.66
C ARG A 16 5.62 -20.45 0.97
N ALA A 17 4.67 -20.97 1.73
CA ALA A 17 3.46 -21.60 1.20
C ALA A 17 2.57 -20.53 0.53
N MET A 18 2.35 -19.41 1.20
CA MET A 18 1.58 -18.30 0.63
C MET A 18 2.24 -17.71 -0.62
N CYS A 19 3.57 -17.56 -0.65
CA CYS A 19 4.29 -17.11 -1.85
C CYS A 19 4.07 -18.06 -3.04
N ARG A 20 4.05 -19.38 -2.78
CA ARG A 20 3.78 -20.39 -3.81
C ARG A 20 2.34 -20.29 -4.33
N VAL A 21 1.35 -20.18 -3.44
CA VAL A 21 -0.08 -20.08 -3.81
C VAL A 21 -0.37 -18.80 -4.58
N LEU A 22 0.14 -17.65 -4.10
CA LEU A 22 -0.10 -16.34 -4.69
C LEU A 22 0.79 -16.04 -5.92
N ARG A 23 1.66 -17.01 -6.29
CA ARG A 23 2.63 -16.92 -7.38
C ARG A 23 3.49 -15.65 -7.30
N VAL A 24 4.02 -15.36 -6.11
CA VAL A 24 4.93 -14.24 -5.85
C VAL A 24 6.28 -14.73 -5.34
N HIS A 25 7.33 -13.98 -5.61
CA HIS A 25 8.67 -14.33 -5.17
C HIS A 25 8.90 -13.94 -3.70
N PHE A 26 9.57 -14.79 -2.92
CA PHE A 26 9.84 -14.55 -1.50
C PHE A 26 10.77 -13.35 -1.28
N SER A 27 11.74 -13.11 -2.17
CA SER A 27 12.62 -11.94 -2.05
C SER A 27 11.84 -10.63 -2.23
N GLY A 28 10.82 -10.62 -3.09
CA GLY A 28 9.94 -9.48 -3.30
C GLY A 28 9.09 -9.16 -2.07
N PHE A 29 8.71 -10.19 -1.30
CA PHE A 29 7.99 -9.98 -0.03
C PHE A 29 8.85 -9.27 1.01
N TYR A 30 10.12 -9.66 1.17
CA TYR A 30 11.02 -8.99 2.13
C TYR A 30 11.47 -7.60 1.66
N ALA A 31 11.62 -7.39 0.35
CA ALA A 31 11.84 -6.06 -0.21
C ALA A 31 10.63 -5.14 0.07
N TRP A 32 9.42 -5.64 -0.17
CA TRP A 32 8.18 -4.93 0.17
C TRP A 32 8.00 -4.72 1.68
N LEU A 33 8.51 -5.61 2.54
CA LEU A 33 8.44 -5.42 3.98
C LEU A 33 9.28 -4.23 4.46
N ARG A 34 10.42 -3.97 3.79
CA ARG A 34 11.29 -2.81 4.07
C ARG A 34 10.69 -1.51 3.59
N GLU A 35 9.98 -1.54 2.46
CA GLU A 35 9.34 -0.37 1.87
C GLU A 35 7.93 -0.75 1.36
N PRO A 36 6.93 -0.76 2.26
CA PRO A 36 5.60 -1.27 1.94
C PRO A 36 4.80 -0.35 1.01
N LEU A 37 5.22 0.93 0.94
CA LEU A 37 4.68 1.92 0.03
C LEU A 37 5.55 1.97 -1.21
N SER A 38 5.00 1.52 -2.34
CA SER A 38 5.64 1.81 -3.62
C SER A 38 5.70 3.32 -3.84
N HIS A 39 6.66 3.80 -4.62
CA HIS A 39 6.75 5.20 -5.03
C HIS A 39 5.40 5.75 -5.56
N ARG A 40 4.62 4.89 -6.24
CA ARG A 40 3.27 5.23 -6.71
C ARG A 40 2.27 5.44 -5.57
N ALA A 41 2.29 4.61 -4.53
CA ALA A 41 1.40 4.77 -3.39
C ALA A 41 1.72 6.03 -2.55
N GLN A 42 3.00 6.43 -2.50
CA GLN A 42 3.41 7.69 -1.91
C GLN A 42 2.90 8.89 -2.73
N GLU A 43 3.02 8.83 -4.05
CA GLU A 43 2.49 9.87 -4.92
C GLU A 43 0.96 9.92 -4.88
N ASP A 44 0.25 8.79 -4.84
CA ASP A 44 -1.21 8.75 -4.72
C ASP A 44 -1.69 9.39 -3.40
N ALA A 45 -0.94 9.22 -2.30
CA ALA A 45 -1.23 9.89 -1.04
C ALA A 45 -1.02 11.41 -1.15
N ARG A 46 0.04 11.85 -1.81
CA ARG A 46 0.31 13.28 -2.09
C ARG A 46 -0.79 13.89 -2.95
N GLN A 47 -1.22 13.19 -4.00
CA GLN A 47 -2.31 13.60 -4.89
C GLN A 47 -3.63 13.72 -4.13
N THR A 48 -3.94 12.76 -3.26
CA THR A 48 -5.15 12.78 -2.43
C THR A 48 -5.16 13.99 -1.50
N GLU A 49 -4.01 14.34 -0.92
CA GLU A 49 -3.87 15.50 -0.04
C GLU A 49 -4.08 16.82 -0.80
N LEU A 50 -3.49 16.96 -1.99
CA LEU A 50 -3.70 18.13 -2.85
C LEU A 50 -5.18 18.31 -3.24
N ILE A 51 -5.89 17.22 -3.53
CA ILE A 51 -7.32 17.25 -3.85
C ILE A 51 -8.13 17.72 -2.63
N ARG A 52 -7.78 17.28 -1.43
CA ARG A 52 -8.44 17.71 -0.19
C ARG A 52 -8.23 19.20 0.08
N GLN A 53 -7.01 19.70 -0.13
CA GLN A 53 -6.69 21.13 0.03
C GLN A 53 -7.47 21.97 -0.98
N ALA A 54 -7.43 21.60 -2.27
CA ALA A 54 -8.19 22.31 -3.31
C ALA A 54 -9.70 22.31 -3.03
N TRP A 55 -10.23 21.22 -2.48
CA TRP A 55 -11.64 21.13 -2.10
C TRP A 55 -11.98 22.03 -0.89
N ALA A 56 -11.12 22.05 0.14
CA ALA A 56 -11.29 22.93 1.30
C ALA A 56 -11.25 24.41 0.91
N GLU A 57 -10.27 24.82 0.09
CA GLU A 57 -10.14 26.18 -0.44
C GLU A 57 -11.35 26.60 -1.29
N SER A 58 -11.90 25.66 -2.07
CA SER A 58 -13.11 25.92 -2.87
C SER A 58 -14.37 26.05 -2.02
N CYS A 59 -14.45 25.34 -0.89
CA CYS A 59 -15.58 25.41 0.04
C CYS A 59 -15.59 26.70 0.88
N GLU A 60 -14.44 27.30 1.19
CA GLU A 60 -14.37 28.59 1.90
C GLU A 60 -14.85 29.78 1.07
N CYS A 61 -14.88 29.65 -0.26
CA CYS A 61 -15.28 30.73 -1.18
C CYS A 61 -16.82 30.89 -1.34
N TRP A 62 -17.62 30.00 -0.75
CA TRP A 62 -19.09 30.00 -0.85
C TRP A 62 -19.83 30.39 0.44
N THR A 63 -19.13 30.94 1.45
CA THR A 63 -19.69 31.50 2.69
C THR A 63 -19.25 32.94 2.89
#